data_AF-A0A8J3FTI3-F1
#
_entry.id   AF-A0A8J3FTI3-F1
#
_cell.length_a   1.000
_cell.length_b   1.000
_cell.length_c   1.000
_cell.angle_alpha   90.00
_cell.angle_beta   90.00
_cell.angle_gamma   90.00
#
_symmetry.space_group_name_H-M   'P 1'
#
loop_
_entity.id
_entity.type
_entity.pdbx_description
1 polymer ?
#
loop_
_entity_poly.entity_id
_entity_poly.type
_entity_poly.pdbx_seq_one_letter_code
_entity_poly.pdbx_strand_id
1 'polypeptide(L)' 'MYIDSTPQPCHRCVRPTVLATYSWGRQWVHVGSWRKECEAPLSDPRDLLPSPVHASRDPR' A
#
# COMPACT_ATOMS: atom_id res chain seq x y z
N MET A 1 6.16 2.16 22.54
CA MET A 1 6.02 1.21 21.41
C MET A 1 7.26 0.35 21.40
N TYR A 2 7.11 -0.96 21.27
CA TYR A 2 8.22 -1.91 21.21
C TYR A 2 8.00 -2.91 20.09
N ILE A 3 9.09 -3.43 19.52
CA ILE A 3 9.04 -4.50 18.52
C ILE A 3 9.17 -5.85 19.24
N ASP A 4 8.21 -6.73 19.03
CA ASP A 4 8.14 -8.04 19.68
C ASP A 4 8.60 -9.19 18.77
N SER A 5 8.85 -8.94 17.48
CA SER A 5 9.26 -9.96 16.53
C SER A 5 10.48 -9.56 15.71
N THR A 6 11.22 -10.56 15.23
CA THR A 6 12.12 -10.36 14.09
C THR A 6 11.32 -9.99 12.83
N PRO A 7 11.94 -9.36 11.83
CA PRO A 7 11.28 -9.07 10.56
C PRO A 7 10.81 -10.36 9.86
N GLN A 8 9.54 -10.38 9.45
CA GLN A 8 8.91 -11.46 8.69
C GLN A 8 8.34 -10.95 7.36
N PRO A 9 8.33 -11.78 6.30
CA PRO A 9 7.78 -11.37 5.01
C PRO A 9 6.27 -11.19 5.09
N CYS A 10 5.77 -10.07 4.59
CA CYS A 10 4.34 -9.86 4.43
C CYS A 10 3.74 -10.86 3.42
N HIS A 11 2.66 -11.53 3.77
CA HIS A 11 1.99 -12.49 2.87
C HIS A 11 1.41 -11.86 1.59
N ARG A 12 1.24 -10.53 1.55
CA ARG A 12 0.69 -9.82 0.38
C ARG A 12 1.75 -9.30 -0.58
N CYS A 13 2.79 -8.65 -0.05
CA CYS A 13 3.80 -7.96 -0.86
C CYS A 13 5.25 -8.40 -0.60
N VAL A 14 5.46 -9.40 0.28
CA VAL A 14 6.77 -9.98 0.64
C VAL A 14 7.72 -8.99 1.35
N ARG A 15 7.36 -7.71 1.46
CA ARG A 15 8.15 -6.70 2.20
C ARG A 15 8.29 -7.06 3.68
N PRO A 16 9.41 -6.71 4.32
CA PRO A 16 9.60 -6.96 5.75
C PRO A 16 8.53 -6.27 6.61
N THR A 17 7.98 -7.03 7.56
CA THR A 17 7.03 -6.57 8.57
C THR A 17 7.47 -7.01 9.96
N VAL A 18 7.12 -6.24 10.98
CA VAL A 18 7.39 -6.55 12.38
C VAL A 18 6.12 -6.48 13.20
N LEU A 19 6.02 -7.29 14.24
CA LEU A 19 4.96 -7.18 15.24
C LEU A 19 5.34 -6.07 16.22
N ALA A 20 4.52 -5.02 16.26
CA ALA A 20 4.69 -3.91 17.18
C ALA A 20 3.60 -3.91 18.25
N THR A 21 4.00 -3.75 19.51
CA THR A 21 3.09 -3.46 20.62
C THR A 21 2.98 -1.95 20.85
N TYR A 22 1.75 -1.47 20.80
CA TYR A 22 1.31 -0.12 21.13
C TYR A 22 0.47 -0.14 22.42
N SER A 23 0.13 1.05 22.96
CA SER A 23 -0.74 1.16 24.13
C SER A 23 -2.15 0.60 23.91
N TRP A 24 -2.62 0.60 22.66
CA TRP A 24 -3.94 0.10 22.25
C TRP A 24 -3.94 -1.37 21.81
N GLY A 25 -2.78 -2.03 21.75
CA GLY A 25 -2.68 -3.44 21.34
C GLY A 25 -1.54 -3.73 20.38
N ARG A 26 -1.58 -4.92 19.78
CA ARG A 26 -0.51 -5.46 18.93
C ARG A 26 -0.89 -5.44 17.47
N GLN A 27 0.09 -5.20 16.61
CA GLN A 27 -0.17 -5.21 15.18
C GLN A 27 1.08 -5.40 14.33
N TRP A 28 0.92 -6.09 13.20
CA TRP A 28 1.92 -6.15 12.15
C TRP A 28 1.99 -4.83 11.38
N VAL A 29 3.21 -4.38 11.13
CA VAL A 29 3.51 -3.13 10.42
C VAL A 29 4.74 -3.30 9.55
N HIS A 30 4.75 -2.64 8.39
CA HIS A 30 5.88 -2.64 7.47
C HIS A 30 7.09 -1.91 8.06
N VAL A 31 8.26 -2.51 7.93
CA VAL A 31 9.52 -1.87 8.33
C VAL A 31 9.76 -0.64 7.44
N GLY A 32 10.15 0.47 8.06
CA GLY A 32 10.42 1.75 7.39
C GLY A 32 9.20 2.66 7.28
N SER A 33 8.04 2.16 6.82
CA SER A 33 6.82 2.98 6.69
C SER A 33 5.91 2.94 7.91
N TRP A 34 6.05 1.92 8.77
CA TRP A 34 5.18 1.67 9.94
C TRP A 34 3.69 1.59 9.62
N ARG A 35 3.34 1.32 8.36
CA ARG A 35 1.96 1.12 7.91
C ARG A 35 1.53 -0.32 8.12
N LYS A 36 0.24 -0.49 8.45
CA LYS A 36 -0.40 -1.80 8.63
C LYS A 36 -0.61 -2.55 7.33
N GLU A 37 -0.78 -1.77 6.26
CA GLU A 37 -1.18 -2.24 4.95
C GLU A 37 -0.07 -2.01 3.95
N CYS A 38 -0.08 -2.84 2.91
CA CYS A 38 0.71 -2.59 1.74
C CYS A 38 0.22 -1.26 1.15
N GLU A 39 1.14 -0.30 0.99
CA GLU A 39 0.87 0.79 0.08
C GLU A 39 0.49 0.15 -1.25
N ALA A 40 -0.68 0.51 -1.78
CA ALA A 40 -1.15 0.01 -3.06
C ALA A 40 0.02 0.09 -4.05
N PRO A 41 0.18 -0.88 -4.97
CA PRO A 41 1.18 -0.73 -6.02
C PRO A 41 1.02 0.68 -6.57
N LEU A 42 2.12 1.45 -6.55
CA LEU A 42 2.17 2.78 -7.18
C LEU A 42 1.43 2.60 -8.49
N SER A 43 0.31 3.33 -8.60
CA SER A 43 -0.73 3.17 -9.61
C SER A 43 -0.10 2.69 -10.90
N ASP A 44 -0.65 1.61 -11.47
CA ASP A 44 -0.26 1.17 -12.80
C ASP A 44 -0.15 2.43 -13.68
N PRO A 45 0.95 2.67 -14.42
CA PRO A 45 1.05 3.84 -15.29
C PRO A 45 -0.15 3.98 -16.26
N ARG A 46 -0.98 2.95 -16.39
CA ARG A 46 -2.28 2.97 -17.07
C ARG A 46 -3.40 3.72 -16.36
N ASP A 47 -3.35 3.88 -15.05
CA ASP A 47 -4.28 4.75 -14.30
C ASP A 47 -3.97 6.24 -14.51
N LEU A 48 -2.79 6.56 -15.06
CA LEU A 48 -2.40 7.91 -15.49
C LEU A 48 -2.76 8.21 -16.95
N LEU A 49 -3.26 7.22 -17.72
CA LEU A 49 -3.80 7.52 -19.05
C LEU A 49 -5.10 8.32 -18.85
N PRO A 50 -5.18 9.57 -19.34
CA PRO A 50 -6.44 10.29 -19.32
C PRO A 50 -7.47 9.44 -20.07
N SER A 51 -8.61 9.19 -19.44
CA SER A 51 -9.77 8.57 -20.08
C SER A 51 -9.92 9.16 -21.48
N PRO A 52 -10.12 8.33 -22.54
CA PRO A 52 -10.28 8.85 -23.88
C PRO A 52 -11.45 9.83 -23.84
N VAL A 53 -11.13 11.11 -23.93
CA VAL A 53 -12.13 12.19 -23.96
C VAL A 53 -13.07 11.85 -25.08
N HIS A 54 -14.35 11.74 -24.75
CA HIS A 54 -15.45 11.55 -25.68
C HIS A 54 -15.14 12.26 -27.00
N ALA A 55 -14.98 11.48 -28.06
CA ALA A 55 -14.86 12.00 -29.41
C ALA A 55 -16.03 12.96 -29.64
N SER A 56 -15.69 14.25 -29.75
CA SER A 56 -16.60 15.30 -30.18
C SER A 56 -17.29 14.84 -31.46
N ARG A 57 -18.56 14.46 -31.36
CA ARG A 57 -19.41 14.37 -32.54
C ARG A 57 -19.79 15.79 -32.91
N ASP A 58 -19.12 16.27 -33.96
CA ASP A 58 -19.44 17.46 -34.73
C ASP A 58 -20.97 17.55 -34.99
N PRO A 59 -21.62 18.70 -34.77
CA PRO A 59 -22.97 18.92 -35.21
C PRO A 59 -22.94 19.38 -36.67
N ARG A 60 -23.59 18.62 -37.55
CA ARG A 60 -23.92 19.07 -38.91
C ARG A 60 -25.43 19.04 -39.11
#